data_AF-Q324F3-F1
#
_entry.id   AF-Q324F3-F1
#
_cell.length_a   1.000
_cell.length_b   1.000
_cell.length_c   1.000
_cell.angle_alpha   90.00
_cell.angle_beta   90.00
_cell.angle_gamma   90.00
#
_symmetry.space_group_name_H-M   'P 1'
#
loop_
_entity.id
_entity.type
_entity.pdbx_description
1 polymer ?
#
loop_
_entity_poly.entity_id
_entity_poly.type
_entity_poly.pdbx_seq_one_letter_code
_entity_poly.pdbx_strand_id
1 'polypeptide(L)'
;MTTRVIALDLDGTLLTPKKTLLPSSIEALARAREAGYQLIIVTGRHHVAIHPFYQALALDTPAICCNGTYLYDYHAKTVLEADPMPVNKALQLIEMLNEHHIHGLMYVDDAMVYEHPTGHVIRTSNWAQTLPPEQRPTFTQVASLAETAQQVNAVWKFALTHDDMPQLQHFGKHVEHELGLECEWSWHDQVDIARGGNSKGKRLTKWVEAQGWSMENVVAFGDNFNDISMLEAAGTGVAMGNADDAVKARANIVIGDNTTDSIAQFIYSHLI
;
A
#
# COMPACT_ATOMS: atom_id res chain seq x y z
N MET A 1 -22.55 15.63 8.56
CA MET A 1 -21.31 15.06 9.13
C MET A 1 -20.16 15.95 8.65
N THR A 2 -19.21 16.30 9.49
CA THR A 2 -18.08 17.15 9.06
C THR A 2 -16.90 16.22 8.78
N THR A 3 -16.60 16.00 7.50
CA THR A 3 -15.40 15.28 7.07
C THR A 3 -14.16 16.00 7.60
N ARG A 4 -13.17 15.24 8.06
CA ARG A 4 -11.90 15.73 8.64
C ARG A 4 -10.66 15.08 8.02
N VAL A 5 -10.79 13.85 7.52
CA VAL A 5 -9.68 13.05 7.02
C VAL A 5 -9.92 12.69 5.56
N ILE A 6 -8.87 12.78 4.74
CA ILE A 6 -8.84 12.27 3.37
C ILE A 6 -7.77 11.16 3.32
N ALA A 7 -8.21 9.91 3.17
CA ALA A 7 -7.35 8.75 3.02
C ALA A 7 -7.18 8.40 1.53
N LEU A 8 -5.93 8.20 1.10
CA LEU A 8 -5.58 8.05 -0.31
C LEU A 8 -4.78 6.77 -0.52
N ASP A 9 -5.29 5.85 -1.33
CA ASP A 9 -4.42 4.90 -2.01
C ASP A 9 -3.52 5.60 -3.04
N LEU A 10 -2.42 4.94 -3.41
CA LEU A 10 -1.48 5.42 -4.40
C LEU A 10 -1.68 4.79 -5.79
N ASP A 11 -1.50 3.49 -5.93
CA ASP A 11 -1.29 2.87 -7.24
C ASP A 11 -2.60 2.56 -7.93
N GLY A 12 -2.94 3.31 -8.98
CA GLY A 12 -4.26 3.16 -9.61
C GLY A 12 -5.29 4.15 -9.06
N THR A 13 -4.95 4.83 -7.96
CA THR A 13 -5.76 5.88 -7.33
C THR A 13 -5.15 7.26 -7.50
N LEU A 14 -4.19 7.64 -6.67
CA LEU A 14 -3.58 8.97 -6.74
C LEU A 14 -2.48 9.07 -7.80
N LEU A 15 -1.79 7.96 -8.06
CA LEU A 15 -0.74 7.85 -9.07
C LEU A 15 -1.33 7.37 -10.39
N THR A 16 -0.90 8.04 -11.46
CA THR A 16 -1.17 7.59 -12.82
C THR A 16 -0.44 6.26 -13.11
N PRO A 17 -0.75 5.57 -14.23
CA PRO A 17 0.00 4.38 -14.65
C PRO A 17 1.52 4.60 -14.80
N LYS A 18 1.95 5.86 -15.01
CA LYS A 18 3.37 6.25 -15.09
C LYS A 18 4.02 6.50 -13.72
N LYS A 19 3.30 6.21 -12.63
CA LYS A 19 3.74 6.45 -11.24
C LYS A 19 4.07 7.92 -10.96
N THR A 20 3.24 8.81 -11.50
CA THR A 20 3.33 10.26 -11.29
C THR A 20 2.03 10.81 -10.72
N LEU A 21 2.13 11.90 -9.96
CA LEU A 21 1.01 12.68 -9.46
C LEU A 21 0.54 13.68 -10.52
N LEU A 22 -0.77 13.84 -10.67
CA LEU A 22 -1.32 14.91 -11.50
C LEU A 22 -1.19 16.27 -10.79
N PRO A 23 -0.79 17.37 -11.48
CA PRO A 23 -0.71 18.70 -10.87
C PRO A 23 -2.03 19.15 -10.23
N SER A 24 -3.16 18.85 -10.88
CA SER A 24 -4.51 19.14 -10.38
C SER A 24 -4.81 18.46 -9.04
N SER A 25 -4.38 17.21 -8.88
CA SER A 25 -4.56 16.45 -7.64
C SER A 25 -3.69 17.01 -6.51
N ILE A 26 -2.42 17.37 -6.80
CA ILE A 26 -1.54 18.03 -5.84
C ILE A 26 -2.15 19.35 -5.35
N GLU A 27 -2.62 20.18 -6.29
CA GLU A 27 -3.23 21.47 -5.97
C GLU A 27 -4.49 21.31 -5.10
N ALA A 28 -5.41 20.44 -5.51
CA ALA A 28 -6.65 20.21 -4.76
C ALA A 28 -6.40 19.67 -3.36
N LEU A 29 -5.45 18.74 -3.21
CA LEU A 29 -5.05 18.21 -1.91
C LEU A 29 -4.39 19.27 -1.02
N ALA A 30 -3.56 20.15 -1.59
CA ALA A 30 -3.02 21.29 -0.87
C ALA A 30 -4.13 22.25 -0.38
N ARG A 31 -5.13 22.53 -1.23
CA ARG A 31 -6.31 23.33 -0.83
C ARG A 31 -7.14 22.68 0.26
N ALA A 32 -7.34 21.36 0.19
CA ALA A 32 -8.00 20.63 1.26
C ALA A 32 -7.22 20.75 2.59
N ARG A 33 -5.89 20.66 2.56
CA ARG A 33 -5.08 20.91 3.78
C ARG A 33 -5.23 22.32 4.31
N GLU A 34 -5.22 23.34 3.45
CA GLU A 34 -5.47 24.73 3.85
C GLU A 34 -6.86 24.92 4.49
N ALA A 35 -7.85 24.14 4.05
CA ALA A 35 -9.20 24.09 4.63
C ALA A 35 -9.29 23.26 5.93
N GLY A 36 -8.19 22.68 6.40
CA GLY A 36 -8.10 21.96 7.67
C GLY A 36 -8.34 20.44 7.59
N TYR A 37 -8.33 19.86 6.39
CA TYR A 37 -8.35 18.40 6.22
C TYR A 37 -6.99 17.78 6.54
N GLN A 38 -7.00 16.66 7.24
CA GLN A 38 -5.82 15.81 7.36
C GLN A 38 -5.78 14.83 6.20
N LEU A 39 -4.69 14.84 5.44
CA LEU A 39 -4.47 13.85 4.38
C LEU A 39 -3.65 12.70 4.93
N ILE A 40 -3.93 11.46 4.55
CA ILE A 40 -3.13 10.29 4.91
C ILE A 40 -2.98 9.34 3.72
N ILE A 41 -1.76 8.86 3.49
CA ILE A 41 -1.51 7.80 2.50
C ILE A 41 -1.83 6.44 3.14
N VAL A 42 -2.58 5.61 2.42
CA VAL A 42 -2.93 4.24 2.81
C VAL A 42 -2.64 3.29 1.66
N THR A 43 -1.52 2.57 1.72
CA THR A 43 -0.94 1.93 0.53
C THR A 43 -0.40 0.53 0.81
N GLY A 44 -0.31 -0.28 -0.25
CA GLY A 44 0.43 -1.53 -0.26
C GLY A 44 1.94 -1.36 -0.30
N ARG A 45 2.44 -0.17 -0.63
CA ARG A 45 3.89 0.07 -0.74
C ARG A 45 4.59 0.06 0.63
N HIS A 46 5.90 -0.21 0.57
CA HIS A 46 6.82 0.03 1.68
C HIS A 46 7.05 1.53 1.86
N HIS A 47 7.37 1.96 3.08
CA HIS A 47 7.57 3.38 3.40
C HIS A 47 8.77 3.97 2.61
N VAL A 48 9.83 3.19 2.38
CA VAL A 48 10.95 3.64 1.52
C VAL A 48 10.54 3.86 0.06
N ALA A 49 9.45 3.23 -0.40
CA ALA A 49 8.96 3.32 -1.78
C ALA A 49 7.88 4.40 -2.00
N ILE A 50 7.44 5.08 -0.94
CA ILE A 50 6.46 6.19 -1.05
C ILE A 50 7.05 7.54 -0.69
N HIS A 51 8.29 7.57 -0.20
CA HIS A 51 9.00 8.81 0.16
C HIS A 51 8.89 9.94 -0.88
N PRO A 52 9.12 9.72 -2.21
CA PRO A 52 8.97 10.79 -3.19
C PRO A 52 7.55 11.37 -3.26
N PHE A 53 6.51 10.53 -3.12
CA PHE A 53 5.12 10.96 -3.18
C PHE A 53 4.69 11.67 -1.89
N TYR A 54 5.12 11.14 -0.75
CA TYR A 54 4.90 11.77 0.55
C TYR A 54 5.47 13.19 0.59
N GLN A 55 6.70 13.38 0.08
CA GLN A 55 7.33 14.71 -0.04
C GLN A 55 6.59 15.61 -1.02
N ALA A 56 6.21 15.11 -2.20
CA ALA A 56 5.50 15.90 -3.21
C ALA A 56 4.14 16.43 -2.73
N LEU A 57 3.47 15.68 -1.85
CA LEU A 57 2.20 16.08 -1.22
C LEU A 57 2.39 16.94 0.04
N ALA A 58 3.65 17.17 0.46
CA ALA A 58 4.02 17.94 1.64
C ALA A 58 3.26 17.50 2.92
N LEU A 59 3.12 16.19 3.10
CA LEU A 59 2.35 15.61 4.21
C LEU A 59 3.09 15.74 5.55
N ASP A 60 2.30 15.88 6.61
CA ASP A 60 2.71 15.98 8.02
C ASP A 60 2.07 14.89 8.90
N THR A 61 1.25 14.02 8.31
CA THR A 61 0.62 12.87 8.94
C THR A 61 1.47 11.61 8.73
N PRO A 62 1.35 10.58 9.60
CA PRO A 62 1.96 9.28 9.31
C PRO A 62 1.38 8.63 8.05
N ALA A 63 2.07 7.62 7.49
CA ALA A 63 1.59 6.83 6.37
C ALA A 63 1.28 5.39 6.79
N ILE A 64 0.16 4.85 6.30
CA ILE A 64 -0.21 3.45 6.47
C ILE A 64 0.38 2.65 5.32
N CYS A 65 1.28 1.72 5.63
CA CYS A 65 2.09 1.00 4.66
C CYS A 65 1.78 -0.50 4.66
N CYS A 66 2.19 -1.19 3.59
CA CYS A 66 2.03 -2.63 3.41
C CYS A 66 0.61 -3.13 3.76
N ASN A 67 -0.41 -2.51 3.15
CA ASN A 67 -1.83 -2.88 3.28
C ASN A 67 -2.32 -2.86 4.74
N GLY A 68 -1.87 -1.88 5.53
CA GLY A 68 -2.29 -1.73 6.93
C GLY A 68 -1.39 -2.46 7.94
N THR A 69 -0.33 -3.12 7.47
CA THR A 69 0.60 -3.82 8.35
C THR A 69 1.23 -2.89 9.38
N TYR A 70 1.59 -1.66 9.00
CA TYR A 70 2.20 -0.71 9.92
C TYR A 70 1.90 0.76 9.59
N LEU A 71 2.03 1.61 10.61
CA LEU A 71 1.92 3.06 10.55
C LEU A 71 3.30 3.68 10.73
N TYR A 72 3.75 4.46 9.76
CA TYR A 72 5.11 5.03 9.72
C TYR A 72 5.09 6.55 9.82
N ASP A 73 5.90 7.09 10.74
CA ASP A 73 6.11 8.53 10.89
C ASP A 73 7.40 8.95 10.16
N TYR A 74 7.26 9.80 9.13
CA TYR A 74 8.40 10.31 8.35
C TYR A 74 9.24 11.35 9.06
N HIS A 75 8.67 12.08 10.04
CA HIS A 75 9.40 13.09 10.81
C HIS A 75 10.25 12.42 11.87
N ALA A 76 9.66 11.50 12.63
CA ALA A 76 10.35 10.72 13.65
C ALA A 76 11.20 9.57 13.06
N LYS A 77 10.98 9.20 11.79
CA LYS A 77 11.61 8.07 11.09
C LYS A 77 11.45 6.77 11.87
N THR A 78 10.22 6.50 12.31
CA THR A 78 9.93 5.35 13.15
C THR A 78 8.56 4.75 12.83
N VAL A 79 8.42 3.47 13.14
CA VAL A 79 7.14 2.77 13.11
C VAL A 79 6.41 3.08 14.42
N LEU A 80 5.21 3.65 14.31
CA LEU A 80 4.37 4.02 15.47
C LEU A 80 3.55 2.82 15.96
N GLU A 81 3.00 2.05 15.03
CA GLU A 81 2.25 0.84 15.32
C GLU A 81 2.46 -0.18 14.19
N ALA A 82 2.52 -1.47 14.53
CA ALA A 82 2.66 -2.51 13.53
C ALA A 82 2.12 -3.86 13.98
N ASP A 83 1.82 -4.68 12.98
CA ASP A 83 1.43 -6.08 13.11
C ASP A 83 2.24 -6.94 12.11
N PRO A 84 3.58 -7.05 12.27
CA PRO A 84 4.45 -7.71 11.30
C PRO A 84 4.23 -9.22 11.23
N MET A 85 4.63 -9.83 10.11
CA MET A 85 4.67 -11.28 9.97
C MET A 85 5.65 -11.87 11.00
N PRO A 86 5.23 -12.87 11.80
CA PRO A 86 6.14 -13.57 12.70
C PRO A 86 7.30 -14.21 11.93
N VAL A 87 8.53 -14.09 12.43
CA VAL A 87 9.73 -14.60 11.76
C VAL A 87 9.63 -16.10 11.45
N ASN A 88 9.06 -16.90 12.35
CA ASN A 88 8.86 -18.33 12.08
C ASN A 88 7.93 -18.59 10.89
N LYS A 89 6.89 -17.76 10.69
CA LYS A 89 6.01 -17.85 9.51
C LYS A 89 6.72 -17.38 8.25
N ALA A 90 7.55 -16.35 8.34
CA ALA A 90 8.39 -15.91 7.22
C ALA A 90 9.36 -17.02 6.77
N LEU A 91 10.00 -17.72 7.72
CA LEU A 91 10.89 -18.84 7.42
C LEU A 91 10.16 -20.02 6.76
N GLN A 92 8.97 -20.37 7.26
CA GLN A 92 8.12 -21.40 6.63
C GLN A 92 7.71 -20.99 5.20
N LEU A 93 7.36 -19.72 4.98
CA LEU A 93 7.03 -19.23 3.65
C LEU A 93 8.26 -19.28 2.72
N ILE A 94 9.44 -18.90 3.20
CA ILE A 94 10.68 -18.98 2.41
C ILE A 94 10.99 -20.43 2.01
N GLU A 95 10.76 -21.40 2.90
CA GLU A 95 10.89 -22.82 2.58
C GLU A 95 9.93 -23.23 1.45
N MET A 96 8.64 -22.90 1.56
CA MET A 96 7.66 -23.17 0.50
C MET A 96 8.02 -22.47 -0.82
N LEU A 97 8.50 -21.22 -0.78
CA LEU A 97 8.95 -20.50 -1.97
C LEU A 97 10.09 -21.25 -2.69
N ASN A 98 11.05 -21.77 -1.93
CA ASN A 98 12.17 -22.53 -2.47
C ASN A 98 11.72 -23.87 -3.09
N GLU A 99 10.81 -24.59 -2.42
CA GLU A 99 10.25 -25.86 -2.91
C GLU A 99 9.49 -25.67 -4.24
N HIS A 100 8.78 -24.56 -4.37
CA HIS A 100 7.98 -24.25 -5.57
C HIS A 100 8.74 -23.46 -6.63
N HIS A 101 10.02 -23.14 -6.40
CA HIS A 101 10.84 -22.28 -7.27
C HIS A 101 10.22 -20.90 -7.54
N ILE A 102 9.54 -20.33 -6.55
CA ILE A 102 8.95 -19.00 -6.63
C ILE A 102 9.90 -18.01 -5.95
N HIS A 103 10.19 -16.92 -6.64
CA HIS A 103 11.05 -15.85 -6.14
C HIS A 103 10.26 -14.55 -5.97
N GLY A 104 10.72 -13.68 -5.08
CA GLY A 104 10.05 -12.42 -4.83
C GLY A 104 10.84 -11.48 -3.94
N LEU A 105 10.15 -10.41 -3.53
CA LEU A 105 10.68 -9.40 -2.64
C LEU A 105 10.19 -9.63 -1.22
N MET A 106 11.09 -9.59 -0.26
CA MET A 106 10.75 -9.52 1.17
C MET A 106 10.89 -8.07 1.62
N TYR A 107 9.84 -7.53 2.23
CA TYR A 107 9.83 -6.16 2.76
C TYR A 107 10.15 -6.24 4.25
N VAL A 108 11.22 -5.57 4.68
CA VAL A 108 11.75 -5.66 6.05
C VAL A 108 12.22 -4.30 6.53
N ASP A 109 12.10 -4.02 7.82
CA ASP A 109 12.61 -2.80 8.46
C ASP A 109 12.53 -1.56 7.54
N ASP A 110 13.69 -1.06 7.09
CA ASP A 110 13.85 0.09 6.17
C ASP A 110 14.37 -0.32 4.76
N ALA A 111 14.04 -1.53 4.30
CA ALA A 111 14.50 -2.07 3.01
C ALA A 111 13.52 -3.05 2.34
N MET A 112 13.64 -3.14 1.02
CA MET A 112 13.06 -4.24 0.24
C MET A 112 14.19 -5.11 -0.28
N VAL A 113 14.18 -6.39 0.05
CA VAL A 113 15.30 -7.31 -0.23
C VAL A 113 14.87 -8.50 -1.09
N TYR A 114 15.79 -9.03 -1.90
CA TYR A 114 15.55 -10.19 -2.77
C TYR A 114 16.80 -11.07 -2.87
N GLU A 115 16.63 -12.37 -3.10
CA GLU A 115 17.72 -13.29 -3.45
C GLU A 115 17.96 -13.33 -4.96
N HIS A 116 16.88 -13.54 -5.72
CA HIS A 116 16.92 -13.73 -7.17
C HIS A 116 16.19 -12.61 -7.90
N PRO A 117 16.76 -12.08 -9.00
CA PRO A 117 16.08 -11.07 -9.79
C PRO A 117 14.85 -11.66 -10.47
N THR A 118 13.70 -11.04 -10.26
CA THR A 118 12.44 -11.33 -10.97
C THR A 118 12.04 -10.16 -11.87
N GLY A 119 11.02 -10.34 -12.72
CA GLY A 119 10.44 -9.24 -13.48
C GLY A 119 10.03 -8.06 -12.60
N HIS A 120 9.47 -8.33 -11.42
CA HIS A 120 9.15 -7.28 -10.44
C HIS A 120 10.38 -6.57 -9.90
N VAL A 121 11.43 -7.30 -9.51
CA VAL A 121 12.70 -6.71 -9.04
C VAL A 121 13.26 -5.75 -10.10
N ILE A 122 13.26 -6.16 -11.37
CA ILE A 122 13.75 -5.35 -12.49
C ILE A 122 12.88 -4.11 -12.67
N ARG A 123 11.54 -4.24 -12.68
CA ARG A 123 10.61 -3.10 -12.80
C ARG A 123 10.80 -2.09 -11.67
N THR A 124 10.90 -2.57 -10.44
CA THR A 124 11.11 -1.72 -9.25
C THR A 124 12.47 -1.04 -9.28
N SER A 125 13.53 -1.74 -9.69
CA SER A 125 14.86 -1.15 -9.85
C SER A 125 14.88 -0.06 -10.93
N ASN A 126 14.26 -0.31 -12.09
CA ASN A 126 14.16 0.67 -13.17
C ASN A 126 13.40 1.92 -12.73
N TRP A 127 12.27 1.74 -12.02
CA TRP A 127 11.54 2.87 -11.45
C TRP A 127 12.41 3.65 -10.44
N ALA A 128 13.09 2.97 -9.52
CA ALA A 128 13.97 3.61 -8.55
C ALA A 128 15.08 4.45 -9.22
N GLN A 129 15.61 4.01 -10.36
CA GLN A 129 16.63 4.77 -11.11
C GLN A 129 16.10 6.07 -11.72
N THR A 130 14.79 6.19 -11.95
CA THR A 130 14.17 7.44 -12.44
C THR A 130 14.07 8.51 -11.35
N LEU A 131 14.22 8.13 -10.07
CA LEU A 131 14.13 9.03 -8.94
C LEU A 131 15.48 9.69 -8.60
N PRO A 132 15.45 10.91 -8.02
CA PRO A 132 16.62 11.52 -7.38
C PRO A 132 17.26 10.55 -6.36
N PRO A 133 18.59 10.47 -6.26
CA PRO A 133 19.29 9.53 -5.37
C PRO A 133 18.78 9.51 -3.93
N GLU A 134 18.44 10.68 -3.38
CA GLU A 134 17.94 10.89 -2.02
C GLU A 134 16.50 10.40 -1.80
N GLN A 135 15.76 10.14 -2.88
CA GLN A 135 14.38 9.61 -2.85
C GLN A 135 14.28 8.14 -3.25
N ARG A 136 15.41 7.50 -3.58
CA ARG A 136 15.39 6.11 -4.04
C ARG A 136 15.04 5.18 -2.89
N PRO A 137 14.13 4.20 -3.11
CA PRO A 137 13.90 3.17 -2.12
C PRO A 137 15.19 2.37 -1.86
N THR A 138 15.42 2.00 -0.60
CA THR A 138 16.43 1.00 -0.26
C THR A 138 16.02 -0.35 -0.83
N PHE A 139 16.78 -0.83 -1.81
CA PHE A 139 16.49 -2.03 -2.56
C PHE A 139 17.76 -2.86 -2.74
N THR A 140 17.83 -4.03 -2.11
CA THR A 140 19.10 -4.73 -1.91
C THR A 140 19.00 -6.21 -2.24
N GLN A 141 19.95 -6.71 -3.02
CA GLN A 141 20.11 -8.16 -3.19
C GLN A 141 20.82 -8.75 -1.97
N VAL A 142 20.29 -9.84 -1.43
CA VAL A 142 20.87 -10.57 -0.30
C VAL A 142 21.25 -11.99 -0.71
N ALA A 143 22.18 -12.61 0.03
CA ALA A 143 22.58 -13.99 -0.22
C ALA A 143 21.53 -15.01 0.27
N SER A 144 20.78 -14.65 1.32
CA SER A 144 19.75 -15.49 1.93
C SER A 144 18.64 -14.64 2.55
N LEU A 145 17.39 -14.80 2.07
CA LEU A 145 16.19 -14.25 2.67
C LEU A 145 15.97 -14.86 4.06
N ALA A 146 16.28 -16.14 4.24
CA ALA A 146 16.10 -16.83 5.52
C ALA A 146 17.02 -16.26 6.61
N GLU A 147 18.31 -16.06 6.29
CA GLU A 147 19.25 -15.44 7.22
C GLU A 147 18.85 -13.98 7.51
N THR A 148 18.43 -13.25 6.47
CA THR A 148 17.97 -11.87 6.62
C THR A 148 16.74 -11.78 7.52
N ALA A 149 15.74 -12.64 7.34
CA ALA A 149 14.51 -12.65 8.14
C ALA A 149 14.76 -12.88 9.64
N GLN A 150 15.86 -13.55 10.00
CA GLN A 150 16.26 -13.79 11.40
C GLN A 150 16.97 -12.60 12.04
N GLN A 151 17.52 -11.68 11.24
CA GLN A 151 18.35 -10.57 11.70
C GLN A 151 17.61 -9.24 11.74
N VAL A 152 16.54 -9.10 10.97
CA VAL A 152 15.70 -7.90 10.93
C VAL A 152 14.75 -7.82 12.13
N ASN A 153 14.29 -6.62 12.44
CA ASN A 153 13.33 -6.41 13.53
C ASN A 153 11.92 -6.83 13.12
N ALA A 154 11.56 -6.59 11.86
CA ALA A 154 10.24 -6.87 11.33
C ALA A 154 10.26 -7.33 9.88
N VAL A 155 9.42 -8.33 9.60
CA VAL A 155 9.05 -8.74 8.23
C VAL A 155 7.65 -8.20 7.96
N TRP A 156 7.53 -7.29 7.01
CA TRP A 156 6.26 -6.64 6.71
C TRP A 156 5.39 -7.49 5.80
N LYS A 157 5.96 -7.97 4.70
CA LYS A 157 5.29 -8.84 3.73
C LYS A 157 6.28 -9.40 2.71
N PHE A 158 5.78 -10.31 1.88
CA PHE A 158 6.41 -10.71 0.64
C PHE A 158 5.59 -10.18 -0.54
N ALA A 159 6.26 -9.75 -1.61
CA ALA A 159 5.63 -9.40 -2.87
C ALA A 159 6.18 -10.34 -3.94
N LEU A 160 5.34 -11.27 -4.38
CA LEU A 160 5.72 -12.37 -5.26
C LEU A 160 5.20 -12.11 -6.68
N THR A 161 5.96 -12.56 -7.66
CA THR A 161 5.56 -12.58 -9.07
C THR A 161 6.02 -13.86 -9.72
N HIS A 162 5.23 -14.37 -10.65
CA HIS A 162 5.56 -15.60 -11.36
C HIS A 162 4.98 -15.57 -12.78
N ASP A 163 5.70 -16.15 -13.74
CA ASP A 163 5.26 -16.18 -15.14
C ASP A 163 4.06 -17.13 -15.35
N ASP A 164 3.99 -18.19 -14.54
CA ASP A 164 2.83 -19.09 -14.45
C ASP A 164 1.85 -18.60 -13.38
N MET A 165 0.79 -17.92 -13.84
CA MET A 165 -0.27 -17.36 -12.99
C MET A 165 -1.12 -18.43 -12.28
N PRO A 166 -1.59 -19.49 -12.97
CA PRO A 166 -2.24 -20.62 -12.30
C PRO A 166 -1.40 -21.20 -11.15
N GLN A 167 -0.10 -21.35 -11.34
CA GLN A 167 0.81 -21.82 -10.29
C GLN A 167 0.86 -20.85 -9.11
N LEU A 168 1.00 -19.55 -9.36
CA LEU A 168 1.03 -18.53 -8.29
C LEU A 168 -0.31 -18.49 -7.52
N GLN A 169 -1.43 -18.64 -8.23
CA GLN A 169 -2.76 -18.70 -7.60
C GLN A 169 -2.94 -19.93 -6.72
N HIS A 170 -2.47 -21.09 -7.19
CA HIS A 170 -2.49 -22.31 -6.39
C HIS A 170 -1.58 -22.18 -5.17
N PHE A 171 -0.38 -21.62 -5.34
CA PHE A 171 0.56 -21.36 -4.26
C PHE A 171 -0.03 -20.42 -3.19
N GLY A 172 -0.64 -19.30 -3.59
CA GLY A 172 -1.28 -18.39 -2.65
C GLY A 172 -2.33 -19.08 -1.78
N LYS A 173 -3.24 -19.86 -2.39
CA LYS A 173 -4.24 -20.65 -1.64
C LYS A 173 -3.61 -21.67 -0.70
N HIS A 174 -2.50 -22.29 -1.12
CA HIS A 174 -1.78 -23.24 -0.28
C HIS A 174 -1.15 -22.54 0.93
N VAL A 175 -0.55 -21.36 0.73
CA VAL A 175 0.00 -20.53 1.81
C VAL A 175 -1.08 -20.07 2.79
N GLU A 176 -2.24 -19.64 2.31
CA GLU A 176 -3.38 -19.27 3.16
C GLU A 176 -3.81 -20.44 4.05
N HIS A 177 -3.94 -21.64 3.47
CA HIS A 177 -4.38 -22.84 4.19
C HIS A 177 -3.36 -23.33 5.21
N GLU A 178 -2.09 -23.49 4.83
CA GLU A 178 -1.05 -24.08 5.68
C GLU A 178 -0.48 -23.08 6.70
N LEU A 179 -0.28 -21.83 6.29
CA LEU A 179 0.40 -20.84 7.10
C LEU A 179 -0.54 -19.87 7.79
N GLY A 180 -1.81 -19.76 7.36
CA GLY A 180 -2.75 -18.76 7.88
C GLY A 180 -2.28 -17.33 7.58
N LEU A 181 -1.49 -17.16 6.52
CA LEU A 181 -1.10 -15.87 5.99
C LEU A 181 -2.18 -15.37 5.02
N GLU A 182 -2.20 -14.07 4.78
CA GLU A 182 -3.18 -13.44 3.88
C GLU A 182 -2.51 -13.13 2.55
N CYS A 183 -3.14 -13.57 1.46
CA CYS A 183 -2.66 -13.39 0.10
C CYS A 183 -3.55 -12.39 -0.63
N GLU A 184 -2.98 -11.26 -1.03
CA GLU A 184 -3.71 -10.16 -1.64
C GLU A 184 -3.18 -9.87 -3.04
N TRP A 185 -4.05 -9.94 -4.03
CA TRP A 185 -3.69 -9.70 -5.42
C TRP A 185 -3.55 -8.20 -5.67
N SER A 186 -2.31 -7.73 -5.68
CA SER A 186 -1.98 -6.31 -5.80
C SER A 186 -1.82 -5.86 -7.26
N TRP A 187 -1.60 -6.80 -8.19
CA TRP A 187 -1.57 -6.55 -9.64
C TRP A 187 -1.84 -7.85 -10.43
N HIS A 188 -1.76 -7.79 -11.77
CA HIS A 188 -2.18 -8.87 -12.66
C HIS A 188 -1.27 -10.08 -12.58
N ASP A 189 0.00 -9.87 -12.20
CA ASP A 189 1.04 -10.87 -12.05
C ASP A 189 1.63 -10.92 -10.63
N GLN A 190 0.99 -10.25 -9.66
CA GLN A 190 1.56 -10.02 -8.34
C GLN A 190 0.60 -10.36 -7.20
N VAL A 191 1.12 -11.12 -6.25
CA VAL A 191 0.47 -11.39 -4.96
C VAL A 191 1.35 -10.90 -3.81
N ASP A 192 0.73 -10.16 -2.91
CA ASP A 192 1.32 -9.73 -1.65
C ASP A 192 0.92 -10.73 -0.57
N ILE A 193 1.90 -11.30 0.14
CA ILE A 193 1.68 -12.23 1.25
C ILE A 193 2.10 -11.57 2.55
N ALA A 194 1.15 -11.36 3.44
CA ALA A 194 1.35 -10.67 4.72
C ALA A 194 0.76 -11.47 5.89
N ARG A 195 0.99 -10.96 7.11
CA ARG A 195 0.31 -11.50 8.30
C ARG A 195 -1.20 -11.36 8.12
N GLY A 196 -1.94 -12.43 8.39
CA GLY A 196 -3.39 -12.41 8.34
C GLY A 196 -4.04 -11.44 9.33
N GLY A 197 -5.13 -10.81 8.87
CA GLY A 197 -5.94 -9.89 9.66
C GLY A 197 -5.45 -8.45 9.63
N ASN A 198 -4.50 -8.12 8.75
CA ASN A 198 -4.10 -6.75 8.45
C ASN A 198 -4.93 -6.25 7.27
N SER A 199 -5.41 -5.01 7.34
CA SER A 199 -6.07 -4.37 6.20
C SER A 199 -5.91 -2.86 6.27
N LYS A 200 -6.01 -2.21 5.09
CA LYS A 200 -5.99 -0.75 4.97
C LYS A 200 -7.04 -0.10 5.88
N GLY A 201 -8.29 -0.59 5.80
CA GLY A 201 -9.40 -0.11 6.62
C GLY A 201 -9.13 -0.26 8.12
N LYS A 202 -8.67 -1.43 8.58
CA LYS A 202 -8.44 -1.69 10.00
C LYS A 202 -7.39 -0.76 10.61
N ARG A 203 -6.26 -0.54 9.93
CA ARG A 203 -5.23 0.38 10.43
C ARG A 203 -5.69 1.83 10.35
N LEU A 204 -6.43 2.20 9.30
CA LEU A 204 -7.00 3.54 9.16
C LEU A 204 -7.98 3.83 10.29
N THR A 205 -8.89 2.90 10.61
CA THR A 205 -9.80 3.03 11.75
C THR A 205 -9.07 3.27 13.06
N LYS A 206 -8.05 2.45 13.37
CA LYS A 206 -7.24 2.65 14.59
C LYS A 206 -6.61 4.04 14.65
N TRP A 207 -6.01 4.50 13.54
CA TRP A 207 -5.38 5.82 13.49
C TRP A 207 -6.40 6.95 13.65
N VAL A 208 -7.55 6.87 12.98
CA VAL A 208 -8.63 7.88 13.06
C VAL A 208 -9.20 7.96 14.48
N GLU A 209 -9.44 6.81 15.13
CA GLU A 209 -9.94 6.74 16.50
C GLU A 209 -8.94 7.29 17.53
N ALA A 210 -7.64 7.03 17.33
CA ALA A 210 -6.58 7.57 18.19
C ALA A 210 -6.52 9.11 18.18
N GLN A 211 -7.02 9.73 17.11
CA GLN A 211 -7.11 11.19 16.96
C GLN A 211 -8.44 11.76 17.49
N GLY A 212 -9.34 10.92 18.01
CA GLY A 212 -10.63 11.32 18.54
C GLY A 212 -11.74 11.51 17.49
N TRP A 213 -11.56 10.96 16.28
CA TRP A 213 -12.58 10.95 15.24
C TRP A 213 -13.14 9.53 15.03
N SER A 214 -14.17 9.42 14.21
CA SER A 214 -14.67 8.14 13.73
C SER A 214 -14.49 8.04 12.22
N MET A 215 -14.67 6.83 11.67
CA MET A 215 -14.60 6.63 10.23
C MET A 215 -15.66 7.44 9.44
N GLU A 216 -16.76 7.86 10.07
CA GLU A 216 -17.75 8.79 9.49
C GLU A 216 -17.14 10.16 9.13
N ASN A 217 -15.98 10.50 9.71
CA ASN A 217 -15.23 11.72 9.38
C ASN A 217 -14.24 11.54 8.24
N VAL A 218 -14.20 10.37 7.59
CA VAL A 218 -13.21 10.01 6.58
C VAL A 218 -13.84 10.00 5.20
N VAL A 219 -13.14 10.59 4.23
CA VAL A 219 -13.29 10.27 2.81
C VAL A 219 -12.11 9.40 2.40
N ALA A 220 -12.36 8.22 1.83
CA ALA A 220 -11.31 7.31 1.38
C ALA A 220 -11.37 7.13 -0.15
N PHE A 221 -10.23 7.20 -0.83
CA PHE A 221 -10.09 6.95 -2.27
C PHE A 221 -9.32 5.66 -2.50
N GLY A 222 -9.80 4.83 -3.43
CA GLY A 222 -9.20 3.54 -3.77
C GLY A 222 -9.69 3.00 -5.11
N ASP A 223 -9.01 1.99 -5.65
CA ASP A 223 -9.35 1.39 -6.93
C ASP A 223 -9.25 -0.14 -6.97
N ASN A 224 -8.62 -0.76 -5.97
CA ASN A 224 -8.33 -2.18 -5.98
C ASN A 224 -8.99 -2.92 -4.80
N PHE A 225 -9.00 -4.25 -4.83
CA PHE A 225 -9.65 -5.10 -3.82
C PHE A 225 -9.13 -4.84 -2.40
N ASN A 226 -7.85 -4.48 -2.27
CA ASN A 226 -7.24 -4.13 -0.99
C ASN A 226 -7.76 -2.83 -0.37
N ASP A 227 -8.44 -2.00 -1.17
CA ASP A 227 -9.06 -0.75 -0.73
C ASP A 227 -10.47 -0.94 -0.17
N ILE A 228 -11.16 -2.03 -0.53
CA ILE A 228 -12.55 -2.29 -0.12
C ILE A 228 -12.73 -2.09 1.39
N SER A 229 -11.79 -2.61 2.19
CA SER A 229 -11.85 -2.49 3.65
C SER A 229 -11.87 -1.03 4.16
N MET A 230 -11.18 -0.09 3.49
CA MET A 230 -11.23 1.32 3.87
C MET A 230 -12.39 2.07 3.21
N LEU A 231 -12.78 1.68 1.99
CA LEU A 231 -13.90 2.28 1.27
C LEU A 231 -15.22 2.01 1.98
N GLU A 232 -15.45 0.78 2.45
CA GLU A 232 -16.67 0.40 3.18
C GLU A 232 -16.72 1.00 4.59
N ALA A 233 -15.55 1.17 5.22
CA ALA A 233 -15.48 1.69 6.58
C ALA A 233 -15.63 3.21 6.64
N ALA A 234 -15.15 3.95 5.63
CA ALA A 234 -15.21 5.40 5.59
C ALA A 234 -16.65 5.92 5.46
N GLY A 235 -16.94 7.08 6.05
CA GLY A 235 -18.22 7.77 5.87
C GLY A 235 -18.50 8.09 4.41
N THR A 236 -17.44 8.33 3.62
CA THR A 236 -17.52 8.39 2.17
C THR A 236 -16.35 7.63 1.52
N GLY A 237 -16.59 6.39 1.11
CA GLY A 237 -15.73 5.65 0.19
C GLY A 237 -15.93 6.11 -1.25
N VAL A 238 -14.84 6.41 -1.95
CA VAL A 238 -14.78 6.86 -3.34
C VAL A 238 -13.95 5.87 -4.16
N ALA A 239 -14.61 5.16 -5.08
CA ALA A 239 -13.93 4.28 -6.03
C ALA A 239 -13.53 5.05 -7.30
N MET A 240 -12.34 4.78 -7.81
CA MET A 240 -11.87 5.34 -9.08
C MET A 240 -12.59 4.74 -10.30
N GLY A 241 -12.62 5.47 -11.41
CA GLY A 241 -13.25 5.01 -12.66
C GLY A 241 -12.57 3.78 -13.26
N ASN A 242 -11.27 3.64 -13.05
CA ASN A 242 -10.46 2.49 -13.46
C ASN A 242 -10.56 1.27 -12.53
N ALA A 243 -11.32 1.37 -11.44
CA ALA A 243 -11.51 0.26 -10.51
C ALA A 243 -12.34 -0.88 -11.12
N ASP A 244 -12.17 -2.09 -10.59
CA ASP A 244 -13.04 -3.22 -10.91
C ASP A 244 -14.49 -2.94 -10.46
N ASP A 245 -15.48 -3.49 -11.17
CA ASP A 245 -16.90 -3.29 -10.85
C ASP A 245 -17.25 -3.80 -9.44
N ALA A 246 -16.57 -4.86 -8.97
CA ALA A 246 -16.74 -5.36 -7.62
C ALA A 246 -16.23 -4.37 -6.56
N VAL A 247 -15.19 -3.58 -6.86
CA VAL A 247 -14.68 -2.53 -5.97
C VAL A 247 -15.62 -1.32 -6.00
N LYS A 248 -16.05 -0.89 -7.19
CA LYS A 248 -17.02 0.21 -7.37
C LYS A 248 -18.33 -0.02 -6.60
N ALA A 249 -18.81 -1.27 -6.60
CA ALA A 249 -20.02 -1.66 -5.89
C ALA A 249 -19.92 -1.55 -4.36
N ARG A 250 -18.71 -1.39 -3.80
CA ARG A 250 -18.43 -1.26 -2.36
C ARG A 250 -18.08 0.17 -1.94
N ALA A 251 -18.17 1.13 -2.86
CA ALA A 251 -17.97 2.55 -2.58
C ALA A 251 -19.30 3.30 -2.58
N ASN A 252 -19.35 4.45 -1.90
CA ASN A 252 -20.52 5.34 -1.93
C ASN A 252 -20.60 6.10 -3.25
N ILE A 253 -19.45 6.45 -3.83
CA ILE A 253 -19.32 7.27 -5.03
C ILE A 253 -18.29 6.65 -5.96
N VAL A 254 -18.58 6.68 -7.26
CA VAL A 254 -17.61 6.34 -8.31
C VAL A 254 -17.27 7.64 -9.06
N ILE A 255 -15.98 7.95 -9.18
CA ILE A 255 -15.49 9.08 -9.97
C ILE A 255 -14.81 8.60 -11.26
N GLY A 256 -14.18 9.49 -12.04
CA GLY A 256 -13.41 9.09 -13.22
C GLY A 256 -12.04 8.52 -12.90
N ASP A 257 -11.25 8.25 -13.93
CA ASP A 257 -9.98 7.53 -13.84
C ASP A 257 -8.86 8.37 -13.20
N ASN A 258 -7.87 7.69 -12.63
CA ASN A 258 -6.61 8.25 -12.10
C ASN A 258 -5.71 8.96 -13.13
N THR A 259 -6.14 9.02 -14.39
CA THR A 259 -5.47 9.78 -15.46
C THR A 259 -6.15 11.11 -15.77
N THR A 260 -7.23 11.43 -15.04
CA THR A 260 -8.04 12.63 -15.20
C THR A 260 -8.07 13.44 -13.91
N ASP A 261 -8.62 14.66 -13.97
CA ASP A 261 -8.73 15.55 -12.81
C ASP A 261 -9.83 15.14 -11.80
N SER A 262 -10.26 13.88 -11.83
CA SER A 262 -11.45 13.40 -11.10
C SER A 262 -11.34 13.54 -9.58
N ILE A 263 -10.15 13.27 -9.00
CA ILE A 263 -9.92 13.48 -7.56
C ILE A 263 -10.01 14.98 -7.22
N ALA A 264 -9.39 15.84 -8.04
CA ALA A 264 -9.43 17.28 -7.84
C ALA A 264 -10.86 17.82 -7.94
N GLN A 265 -11.61 17.41 -8.97
CA GLN A 265 -13.01 17.79 -9.14
C GLN A 265 -13.87 17.33 -7.97
N PHE A 266 -13.68 16.11 -7.46
CA PHE A 266 -14.39 15.63 -6.28
C PHE A 266 -14.13 16.54 -5.07
N ILE A 267 -12.85 16.82 -4.78
CA ILE A 267 -12.45 17.67 -3.65
C ILE A 267 -13.14 19.05 -3.74
N TYR A 268 -13.05 19.72 -4.88
CA TYR A 268 -13.62 21.06 -5.09
C TYR A 268 -15.16 21.13 -5.16
N SER A 269 -15.85 20.00 -5.30
CA SER A 269 -17.31 19.98 -5.41
C SER A 269 -18.00 19.45 -4.16
N HIS A 270 -17.31 18.62 -3.38
CA HIS A 270 -17.89 17.92 -2.23
C HIS A 270 -17.24 18.29 -0.89
N LEU A 271 -15.99 18.76 -0.89
CA LEU A 271 -15.23 18.97 0.35
C LEU A 271 -14.91 20.44 0.64
N ILE A 272 -14.61 21.23 -0.40
CA ILE A 272 -14.25 22.65 -0.29
C ILE A 272 -14.96 23.50 -1.33
#